data_AF-A0A7V6DQN1-F1
#
_entry.id   AF-A0A7V6DQN1-F1
#
_cell.length_a   1.000
_cell.length_b   1.000
_cell.length_c   1.000
_cell.angle_alpha   90.00
_cell.angle_beta   90.00
_cell.angle_gamma   90.00
#
_symmetry.space_group_name_H-M   'P 1'
#
loop_
_entity.id
_entity.type
_entity.pdbx_description
1 polymer ?
#
loop_
_entity_poly.entity_id
_entity_poly.type
_entity_poly.pdbx_seq_one_letter_code
_entity_poly.pdbx_strand_id
1 'polypeptide(L)'
;MDSFTWKEFFGLFVHLAGFVIGLGAVTVIDLHGFLGRKSSYWTEATIRTHKVTKPLIWLGMTLAILGAWIFHSGRGWSWSLALQAAIALGLIVNGVFLSFRVSPFLIEQERDGRASELLPPELQKKIIIAFLFSFAGWWGALLLTVYQVLSRR
;
A
#
# COMPACT_ATOMS: atom_id res chain seq x y z
N MET A 1 15.90 -0.50 31.68
CA MET A 1 15.06 -1.09 30.61
C MET A 1 13.87 -0.16 30.47
N ASP A 2 13.87 0.72 29.48
CA ASP A 2 12.75 1.64 29.30
C ASP A 2 11.55 0.85 28.80
N SER A 3 10.58 0.67 29.69
CA SER A 3 9.30 0.05 29.36
C SER A 3 8.56 0.90 28.33
N PHE A 4 7.84 0.26 27.40
CA PHE A 4 6.95 0.98 26.50
C PHE A 4 5.90 1.73 27.32
N THR A 5 5.72 3.02 27.03
CA THR A 5 4.57 3.75 27.55
C THR A 5 3.29 3.22 26.90
N TRP A 6 2.14 3.34 27.58
CA TRP A 6 0.84 2.95 27.02
C TRP A 6 0.52 3.65 25.68
N LYS A 7 0.95 4.91 25.55
CA LYS A 7 0.81 5.69 24.31
C LYS A 7 1.60 5.06 23.16
N GLU A 8 2.86 4.68 23.41
CA GLU A 8 3.70 4.05 22.40
C GLU A 8 3.20 2.66 22.03
N PHE A 9 2.73 1.87 23.01
CA PHE A 9 2.11 0.58 22.76
C PHE A 9 0.89 0.72 21.85
N PHE A 10 -0.02 1.63 22.17
CA PHE A 10 -1.20 1.89 21.35
C PHE A 10 -0.84 2.40 19.94
N GLY A 11 0.12 3.33 19.85
CA GLY A 11 0.62 3.83 18.57
C GLY A 11 1.18 2.71 17.69
N LEU A 12 2.02 1.84 18.26
CA LEU A 12 2.58 0.69 17.56
C LEU A 12 1.50 -0.31 17.12
N PHE A 13 0.52 -0.58 17.98
CA PHE A 13 -0.60 -1.46 17.63
C PHE A 13 -1.40 -0.90 16.43
N VAL A 14 -1.77 0.39 16.47
CA VAL A 14 -2.48 1.06 15.37
C VAL A 14 -1.63 1.05 14.09
N HIS A 15 -0.32 1.26 14.23
CA HIS A 15 0.62 1.24 13.11
C HIS A 15 0.66 -0.12 12.42
N LEU A 16 0.81 -1.20 13.20
CA LEU A 16 0.82 -2.57 12.72
C LEU A 16 -0.53 -3.00 12.14
N ALA A 17 -1.65 -2.58 12.74
CA ALA A 17 -2.98 -2.81 12.17
C ALA A 17 -3.12 -2.15 10.79
N GLY A 18 -2.55 -0.95 10.62
CA GLY A 18 -2.45 -0.29 9.32
C GLY A 18 -1.70 -1.11 8.28
N PHE A 19 -0.58 -1.73 8.65
CA PHE A 19 0.12 -2.69 7.77
C PHE A 19 -0.74 -3.91 7.47
N VAL A 20 -1.35 -4.57 8.46
CA VAL A 20 -2.17 -5.77 8.22
C VAL A 20 -3.28 -5.50 7.20
N ILE A 21 -3.97 -4.36 7.32
CA ILE A 21 -5.05 -3.98 6.41
C ILE A 21 -4.49 -3.53 5.04
N GLY A 22 -3.55 -2.59 5.04
CA GLY A 22 -3.04 -1.94 3.84
C GLY A 22 -2.13 -2.83 3.01
N LEU A 23 -1.06 -3.37 3.61
CA LEU A 23 -0.12 -4.28 2.96
C LEU A 23 -0.81 -5.59 2.54
N GLY A 24 -1.75 -6.09 3.36
CA GLY A 24 -2.57 -7.25 2.99
C GLY A 24 -3.36 -7.00 1.70
N ALA A 25 -4.06 -5.87 1.62
CA ALA A 25 -4.81 -5.47 0.43
C ALA A 25 -3.91 -5.25 -0.80
N VAL A 26 -2.74 -4.61 -0.62
CA VAL A 26 -1.73 -4.43 -1.70
C VAL A 26 -1.23 -5.78 -2.21
N THR A 27 -0.87 -6.70 -1.31
CA THR A 27 -0.37 -8.02 -1.70
C THR A 27 -1.40 -8.77 -2.55
N VAL A 28 -2.68 -8.74 -2.16
CA VAL A 28 -3.75 -9.39 -2.93
C VAL A 28 -3.91 -8.77 -4.32
N ILE A 29 -3.97 -7.44 -4.42
CA ILE A 29 -4.21 -6.78 -5.71
C ILE A 29 -3.00 -6.89 -6.65
N ASP A 30 -1.77 -6.83 -6.13
CA ASP A 30 -0.56 -6.95 -6.93
C ASP A 30 -0.43 -8.36 -7.53
N LEU A 31 -0.78 -9.40 -6.76
CA LEU A 31 -0.83 -10.77 -7.26
C LEU A 31 -1.87 -10.95 -8.37
N HIS A 32 -3.09 -10.42 -8.17
CA HIS A 32 -4.14 -10.46 -9.19
C HIS A 32 -3.70 -9.72 -10.46
N GLY A 33 -3.16 -8.51 -10.30
CA GLY A 33 -2.68 -7.70 -11.40
C GLY A 33 -1.53 -8.35 -12.17
N PHE A 34 -0.62 -9.03 -11.47
CA PHE A 34 0.46 -9.78 -12.11
C PHE A 34 -0.05 -10.94 -12.97
N LEU A 35 -1.05 -11.68 -12.49
CA LEU A 35 -1.72 -12.76 -13.21
C LEU A 35 -2.59 -12.24 -14.36
N GLY A 36 -3.25 -11.09 -14.17
CA GLY A 36 -4.14 -10.44 -15.15
C GLY A 36 -3.46 -10.16 -16.49
N ARG A 37 -2.17 -9.86 -16.49
CA ARG A 37 -1.40 -9.56 -17.72
C ARG A 37 -1.52 -10.61 -18.83
N LYS A 38 -1.68 -11.87 -18.45
CA LYS A 38 -1.73 -13.02 -19.38
C LYS A 38 -3.10 -13.66 -19.45
N SER A 39 -4.08 -13.15 -18.71
CA SER A 39 -5.36 -13.81 -18.58
C SER A 39 -6.50 -12.81 -18.41
N SER A 40 -7.47 -12.95 -19.30
CA SER A 40 -8.75 -12.25 -19.28
C SER A 40 -9.48 -12.42 -17.95
N TYR A 41 -9.60 -13.66 -17.46
CA TYR A 41 -10.21 -13.98 -16.17
C TYR A 41 -9.54 -13.23 -15.01
N TRP A 42 -8.21 -13.25 -14.94
CA TRP A 42 -7.48 -12.56 -13.87
C TRP A 42 -7.53 -11.03 -14.03
N THR A 43 -7.67 -10.51 -15.26
CA THR A 43 -7.88 -9.07 -15.50
C THR A 43 -9.20 -8.62 -14.91
N GLU A 44 -10.29 -9.33 -15.21
CA GLU A 44 -11.61 -9.02 -14.66
C GLU A 44 -11.62 -9.16 -13.12
N ALA A 45 -11.02 -10.24 -12.60
CA ALA A 45 -10.86 -10.42 -11.16
C ALA A 45 -10.06 -9.27 -10.52
N THR A 46 -9.03 -8.75 -11.19
CA THR A 46 -8.27 -7.58 -10.72
C THR A 46 -9.16 -6.34 -10.65
N ILE A 47 -9.97 -6.06 -11.67
CA ILE A 47 -10.89 -4.90 -11.72
C ILE A 47 -11.89 -4.96 -10.56
N ARG A 48 -12.49 -6.13 -10.33
CA ARG A 48 -13.47 -6.33 -9.25
C ARG A 48 -12.81 -6.22 -7.87
N THR A 49 -11.69 -6.90 -7.67
CA THR A 49 -10.93 -6.87 -6.41
C THR A 49 -10.44 -5.47 -6.07
N HIS A 50 -10.02 -4.68 -7.06
CA HIS A 50 -9.56 -3.30 -6.88
C HIS A 50 -10.61 -2.41 -6.18
N LYS A 51 -11.92 -2.61 -6.45
CA LYS A 51 -13.00 -1.82 -5.82
C LYS A 51 -13.02 -1.97 -4.30
N VAL A 52 -12.65 -3.15 -3.80
CA VAL A 52 -12.60 -3.46 -2.36
C VAL A 52 -11.22 -3.17 -1.78
N THR A 53 -10.15 -3.53 -2.49
CA THR A 53 -8.78 -3.33 -1.96
C THR A 53 -8.40 -1.86 -1.88
N LYS A 54 -8.83 -1.01 -2.83
CA LYS A 54 -8.51 0.43 -2.81
C LYS A 54 -8.89 1.15 -1.50
N PRO A 55 -10.14 1.08 -0.99
CA PRO A 55 -10.48 1.71 0.28
C PRO A 55 -9.71 1.09 1.46
N LEU A 56 -9.43 -0.23 1.44
CA LEU A 56 -8.62 -0.89 2.46
C LEU A 56 -7.17 -0.39 2.45
N ILE A 57 -6.56 -0.18 1.29
CA ILE A 57 -5.21 0.38 1.15
C ILE A 57 -5.16 1.79 1.76
N TRP A 58 -6.14 2.64 1.48
CA TRP A 58 -6.22 3.99 2.04
C TRP A 58 -6.46 3.98 3.56
N LEU A 59 -7.33 3.10 4.05
CA LEU A 59 -7.56 2.91 5.48
C LEU A 59 -6.28 2.44 6.18
N GLY A 60 -5.62 1.42 5.63
CA GLY A 60 -4.36 0.90 6.14
C GLY A 60 -3.25 1.95 6.15
N MET A 61 -3.14 2.75 5.09
CA MET A 61 -2.17 3.85 5.00
C MET A 61 -2.43 4.90 6.09
N THR A 62 -3.70 5.28 6.28
CA THR A 62 -4.11 6.25 7.29
C THR A 62 -3.75 5.76 8.70
N LEU A 63 -4.10 4.51 9.01
CA LEU A 63 -3.78 3.88 10.29
C LEU A 63 -2.26 3.75 10.49
N ALA A 64 -1.52 3.38 9.44
CA ALA A 64 -0.06 3.28 9.50
C ALA A 64 0.55 4.65 9.82
N ILE A 65 0.16 5.72 9.15
CA ILE A 65 0.70 7.07 9.40
C ILE A 65 0.33 7.57 10.81
N LEU A 66 -0.94 7.44 11.20
CA LEU A 66 -1.39 7.88 12.53
C LEU A 66 -0.74 7.08 13.66
N GLY A 67 -0.63 5.76 13.50
CA GLY A 67 0.04 4.89 14.44
C GLY A 67 1.52 5.26 14.60
N ALA A 68 2.23 5.49 13.49
CA ALA A 68 3.63 5.94 13.51
C ALA A 68 3.77 7.30 14.20
N TRP A 69 2.89 8.26 13.90
CA TRP A 69 2.88 9.57 14.56
C TRP A 69 2.73 9.44 16.07
N ILE A 70 1.78 8.62 16.55
CA ILE A 70 1.55 8.39 17.98
C ILE A 70 2.78 7.70 18.60
N PHE A 71 3.29 6.65 17.96
CA PHE A 71 4.42 5.85 18.42
C PHE A 71 5.70 6.67 18.57
N HIS A 72 5.93 7.62 17.66
CA HIS A 72 7.11 8.49 17.67
C HIS A 72 6.89 9.86 18.33
N SER A 73 5.68 10.22 18.76
CA SER A 73 5.39 11.58 19.25
C SER A 73 6.28 12.11 20.39
N GLY A 74 6.89 11.24 21.20
CA GLY A 74 7.84 11.62 22.25
C GLY A 74 9.31 11.60 21.83
N ARG A 75 9.61 11.23 20.58
CA ARG A 75 10.94 10.99 20.04
C ARG A 75 11.07 11.81 18.76
N GLY A 76 12.07 12.68 18.68
CA GLY A 76 12.28 13.51 17.48
C GLY A 76 12.46 12.68 16.19
N TRP A 77 12.68 13.36 15.07
CA TRP A 77 12.89 12.71 13.79
C TRP A 77 14.19 11.89 13.78
N SER A 78 14.07 10.58 13.58
CA SER A 78 15.20 9.70 13.24
C SER A 78 15.33 9.57 11.72
N TRP A 79 16.50 9.13 11.25
CA TRP A 79 16.69 8.85 9.82
C TRP A 79 15.73 7.77 9.31
N SER A 80 15.42 6.77 10.14
CA SER A 80 14.52 5.67 9.78
C SER A 80 13.07 6.13 9.69
N LEU A 81 12.62 7.01 10.58
CA LEU A 81 11.31 7.65 10.52
C LEU A 81 11.21 8.58 9.30
N ALA A 82 12.28 9.34 9.00
CA ALA A 82 12.34 10.19 7.83
C ALA A 82 12.22 9.39 6.52
N LEU A 83 12.95 8.26 6.42
CA LEU A 83 12.86 7.36 5.28
C LEU A 83 11.46 6.74 5.16
N GLN A 84 10.86 6.33 6.29
CA GLN A 84 9.52 5.77 6.30
C GLN A 84 8.45 6.79 5.87
N ALA A 85 8.59 8.05 6.27
CA ALA A 85 7.73 9.15 5.81
C ALA A 85 7.90 9.41 4.30
N ALA A 86 9.14 9.38 3.79
CA ALA A 86 9.41 9.51 2.36
C ALA A 86 8.79 8.37 1.55
N ILE A 87 8.89 7.13 2.04
CA ILE A 87 8.23 5.96 1.44
C ILE A 87 6.71 6.15 1.45
N ALA A 88 6.11 6.53 2.58
CA ALA A 88 4.67 6.76 2.69
C ALA A 88 4.19 7.82 1.69
N LEU A 89 4.92 8.93 1.54
CA LEU A 89 4.63 9.96 0.56
C LEU A 89 4.69 9.41 -0.88
N GLY A 90 5.73 8.64 -1.21
CA GLY A 90 5.85 7.98 -2.50
C GLY A 90 4.68 7.03 -2.79
N LEU A 91 4.27 6.24 -1.80
CA LEU A 91 3.13 5.33 -1.90
C LEU A 91 1.81 6.09 -2.09
N ILE A 92 1.61 7.22 -1.41
CA ILE A 92 0.44 8.09 -1.59
C ILE A 92 0.41 8.62 -3.03
N VAL A 93 1.52 9.16 -3.54
CA VAL A 93 1.61 9.66 -4.91
C VAL A 93 1.32 8.54 -5.92
N ASN A 94 1.87 7.35 -5.71
CA ASN A 94 1.60 6.18 -6.54
C ASN A 94 0.12 5.78 -6.50
N GLY A 95 -0.48 5.76 -5.30
CA GLY A 95 -1.91 5.47 -5.10
C GLY A 95 -2.82 6.48 -5.78
N VAL A 96 -2.47 7.76 -5.75
CA VAL A 96 -3.15 8.84 -6.48
C VAL A 96 -3.04 8.61 -7.99
N PHE A 97 -1.83 8.35 -8.50
CA PHE A 97 -1.63 8.03 -9.92
C PHE A 97 -2.52 6.86 -10.39
N LEU A 98 -2.50 5.74 -9.67
CA LEU A 98 -3.35 4.59 -9.97
C LEU A 98 -4.84 4.93 -9.90
N SER A 99 -5.23 5.73 -8.91
CA SER A 99 -6.63 6.10 -8.68
C SER A 99 -7.22 7.01 -9.75
N PHE A 100 -6.43 7.92 -10.31
CA PHE A 100 -6.92 8.92 -11.26
C PHE A 100 -6.57 8.63 -12.72
N ARG A 101 -5.59 7.75 -12.99
CA ARG A 101 -5.23 7.37 -14.36
C ARG A 101 -5.67 5.96 -14.71
N VAL A 102 -5.45 5.00 -13.81
CA VAL A 102 -5.71 3.59 -14.10
C VAL A 102 -7.15 3.21 -13.77
N SER A 103 -7.68 3.60 -12.61
CA SER A 103 -9.07 3.24 -12.25
C SER A 103 -10.12 3.73 -13.26
N PRO A 104 -10.08 4.98 -13.78
CA PRO A 104 -11.10 5.44 -14.73
C PRO A 104 -11.06 4.66 -16.04
N PHE A 105 -9.86 4.34 -16.55
CA PHE A 105 -9.69 3.52 -17.75
C PHE A 105 -10.32 2.12 -17.57
N LEU A 106 -10.06 1.47 -16.43
CA LEU A 106 -10.62 0.15 -16.13
C LEU A 106 -12.15 0.17 -16.00
N ILE A 107 -12.70 1.23 -15.40
CA ILE A 107 -14.15 1.39 -15.23
C ILE A 107 -14.83 1.65 -16.58
N GLU A 108 -14.22 2.45 -17.45
CA GLU A 108 -14.74 2.68 -18.79
C GLU A 108 -14.73 1.40 -19.63
N GLN A 109 -13.64 0.64 -19.55
CA GLN A 109 -13.53 -0.67 -20.21
C GLN A 109 -14.57 -1.68 -19.68
N GLU A 110 -14.83 -1.68 -18.36
CA GLU A 110 -15.90 -2.49 -17.76
C GLU A 110 -17.30 -2.05 -18.24
N ARG A 111 -17.56 -0.74 -18.31
CA ARG A 111 -18.83 -0.17 -18.79
C ARG A 111 -19.10 -0.52 -20.26
N ASP A 112 -18.06 -0.59 -21.08
CA ASP A 112 -18.16 -0.95 -22.49
C ASP A 112 -18.29 -2.47 -22.72
N GLY A 113 -18.37 -3.29 -21.66
CA GLY A 113 -18.43 -4.75 -21.75
C GLY A 113 -17.10 -5.41 -22.15
N ARG A 114 -15.99 -4.64 -22.16
CA ARG A 114 -14.65 -5.08 -22.56
C ARG A 114 -13.76 -5.47 -21.38
N ALA A 115 -14.35 -5.77 -20.22
CA ALA A 115 -13.62 -6.12 -18.99
C ALA A 115 -12.70 -7.35 -19.15
N SER A 116 -13.03 -8.22 -20.11
CA SER A 116 -12.27 -9.42 -20.46
C SER A 116 -11.10 -9.15 -21.40
N GLU A 117 -11.01 -7.97 -22.02
CA GLU A 117 -9.89 -7.63 -22.90
C GLU A 117 -8.63 -7.34 -22.09
N LEU A 118 -7.49 -7.83 -22.59
CA LEU A 118 -6.20 -7.54 -21.97
C LEU A 118 -5.88 -6.05 -22.10
N LEU A 119 -5.28 -5.49 -21.05
CA LEU A 119 -4.85 -4.10 -21.05
C LEU A 119 -3.78 -3.85 -22.11
N PRO A 120 -3.74 -2.65 -22.71
CA PRO A 120 -2.68 -2.27 -23.64
C PRO A 120 -1.28 -2.51 -23.04
N PRO A 121 -0.30 -3.01 -23.81
CA PRO A 121 1.04 -3.35 -23.29
C PRO A 121 1.74 -2.21 -22.53
N GLU A 122 1.57 -0.97 -23.00
CA GLU A 122 2.13 0.20 -22.33
C GLU A 122 1.50 0.45 -20.95
N LEU A 123 0.19 0.25 -20.83
CA LEU A 123 -0.54 0.43 -19.57
C LEU A 123 -0.17 -0.70 -18.60
N GLN A 124 -0.06 -1.95 -19.09
CA GLN A 124 0.43 -3.07 -18.28
C GLN A 124 1.80 -2.77 -17.69
N LYS A 125 2.75 -2.26 -18.50
CA LYS A 125 4.09 -1.92 -18.02
C LYS A 125 4.06 -0.87 -16.90
N LYS A 126 3.27 0.20 -17.07
CA LYS A 126 3.09 1.25 -16.05
C LYS A 126 2.49 0.70 -14.75
N ILE A 127 1.47 -0.16 -14.88
CA ILE A 127 0.80 -0.79 -13.74
C ILE A 127 1.77 -1.71 -12.97
N ILE A 128 2.56 -2.54 -13.67
CA ILE A 128 3.55 -3.43 -13.02
C ILE A 128 4.58 -2.62 -12.25
N ILE A 129 5.11 -1.54 -12.84
CA ILE A 129 6.09 -0.68 -12.17
C ILE A 129 5.46 -0.07 -10.91
N ALA A 130 4.22 0.43 -11.01
CA ALA A 130 3.48 0.96 -9.87
C ALA A 130 3.24 -0.09 -8.78
N PHE A 131 2.93 -1.33 -9.15
CA PHE A 131 2.74 -2.44 -8.20
C PHE A 131 4.05 -2.84 -7.53
N LEU A 132 5.15 -3.03 -8.28
CA LEU A 132 6.45 -3.34 -7.69
C LEU A 132 6.93 -2.23 -6.74
N PHE A 133 6.71 -0.97 -7.11
CA PHE A 133 7.01 0.17 -6.26
C PHE A 133 6.17 0.14 -4.97
N SER A 134 4.85 -0.13 -5.09
CA SER A 134 3.96 -0.28 -3.93
C SER A 134 4.38 -1.42 -3.02
N PHE A 135 4.59 -2.62 -3.58
CA PHE A 135 5.00 -3.81 -2.86
C PHE A 135 6.30 -3.58 -2.09
N ALA A 136 7.34 -3.07 -2.76
CA ALA A 136 8.61 -2.76 -2.13
C ALA A 136 8.49 -1.67 -1.07
N GLY A 137 7.68 -0.63 -1.30
CA GLY A 137 7.46 0.44 -0.34
C GLY A 137 6.77 -0.05 0.94
N TRP A 138 5.69 -0.82 0.81
CA TRP A 138 4.97 -1.34 1.98
C TRP A 138 5.81 -2.32 2.81
N TRP A 139 6.46 -3.29 2.16
CA TRP A 139 7.35 -4.22 2.86
C TRP A 139 8.59 -3.53 3.44
N GLY A 140 9.15 -2.56 2.72
CA GLY A 140 10.27 -1.75 3.19
C GLY A 140 9.91 -0.93 4.43
N ALA A 141 8.74 -0.29 4.43
CA ALA A 141 8.24 0.45 5.60
C ALA A 141 7.98 -0.47 6.81
N LEU A 142 7.45 -1.68 6.59
CA LEU A 142 7.29 -2.67 7.66
C LEU A 142 8.64 -3.11 8.22
N LEU A 143 9.63 -3.35 7.36
CA LEU A 143 10.99 -3.72 7.79
C LEU A 143 11.65 -2.59 8.61
N LEU A 144 11.46 -1.32 8.20
CA LEU A 144 11.92 -0.16 8.97
C LEU A 144 11.24 -0.08 10.34
N THR A 145 9.96 -0.43 10.43
CA THR A 145 9.23 -0.50 11.70
C THR A 145 9.84 -1.55 12.63
N VAL A 146 10.14 -2.74 12.10
CA VAL A 146 10.83 -3.80 12.86
C VAL A 146 12.20 -3.31 13.34
N TYR A 147 12.98 -2.69 12.46
CA TYR A 147 14.27 -2.11 12.82
C TYR A 147 14.13 -1.08 13.95
N GLN A 148 13.18 -0.15 13.87
CA GLN A 148 12.96 0.87 14.91
C GLN A 148 12.56 0.26 16.26
N VAL A 149 11.76 -0.81 16.27
CA VAL A 149 11.38 -1.51 17.50
C VAL A 149 12.58 -2.23 18.12
N LEU A 150 13.46 -2.83 17.30
CA LEU A 150 14.64 -3.55 17.77
C LEU A 150 15.79 -2.61 18.18
N SER A 151 15.99 -1.51 17.48
CA SER A 151 16.98 -0.47 17.78
C SER A 151 16.58 0.42 18.95
N ARG A 152 15.41 0.16 19.56
CA ARG A 152 14.91 0.81 20.77
C ARG A 152 15.55 0.30 22.06
N ARG A 153 16.57 -0.56 21.95
CA ARG A 153 17.40 -1.06 23.05
C ARG A 153 18.31 0.02 23.60
#